data_AF-A0A0F9D8M2-F1
#
_entry.id   AF-A0A0F9D8M2-F1
#
_cell.length_a   1.000
_cell.length_b   1.000
_cell.length_c   1.000
_cell.angle_alpha   90.00
_cell.angle_beta   90.00
_cell.angle_gamma   90.00
#
_symmetry.space_group_name_H-M   'P 1'
#
loop_
_entity.id
_entity.type
_entity.pdbx_description
1 polymer ?
#
loop_
_entity_poly.entity_id
_entity_poly.type
_entity_poly.pdbx_seq_one_letter_code
_entity_poly.pdbx_strand_id
1 'polypeptide(L)'
;YSSLEALEIARKNPSYRVIFLGIGFETTAPTVAASILMASEEKITNYLVLSGHKIMPPAMRALVENHQIRIDGLLCPGHVSAITGSKIYEFLAREYRIPCVVAGFEPLDILESIRLLLGQIKSGQARVENEYRRAVTYEGNLKAQQLMERVFTKQTTSWRGIGKIPQSGLKIRQNYASFDVEAQFPIEVKESENYPGCICGDILRGLKTPPDCSLFKKVCSPSHPLGACMVSSEGTCAAYYKYHQEEP
;
A
#
# COMPACT_ATOMS: atom_id res chain seq x y z
N TYR A 1 9.57 -14.63 2.16
CA TYR A 1 10.49 -13.57 2.58
C TYR A 1 9.77 -12.62 3.52
N SER A 2 10.19 -12.56 4.78
CA SER A 2 9.60 -11.71 5.82
C SER A 2 10.67 -10.91 6.57
N SER A 3 10.25 -9.88 7.31
CA SER A 3 11.16 -9.09 8.16
C SER A 3 11.82 -9.93 9.26
N LEU A 4 11.12 -10.95 9.78
CA LEU A 4 11.67 -11.87 10.78
C LEU A 4 12.70 -12.84 10.20
N GLU A 5 12.48 -13.32 8.97
CA GLU A 5 13.49 -14.12 8.26
C GLU A 5 14.75 -13.29 8.00
N ALA A 6 14.60 -12.03 7.58
CA ALA A 6 15.74 -11.14 7.38
C ALA A 6 16.51 -10.85 8.69
N LEU A 7 15.79 -10.68 9.81
CA LEU A 7 16.40 -10.55 11.13
C LEU A 7 17.16 -11.82 11.52
N GLU A 8 16.61 -13.01 11.26
CA GLU A 8 17.29 -14.28 11.51
C GLU A 8 18.55 -14.44 10.65
N ILE A 9 18.51 -14.00 9.39
CA ILE A 9 19.70 -13.97 8.53
C ILE A 9 20.75 -13.05 9.13
N ALA A 10 20.38 -11.86 9.63
CA ALA A 10 21.30 -10.96 10.33
C ALA A 10 21.95 -11.63 11.55
N ARG A 11 21.14 -12.31 12.37
CA ARG A 11 21.59 -13.04 13.57
C ARG A 11 22.63 -14.10 13.24
N LYS A 12 22.45 -14.84 12.15
CA LYS A 12 23.38 -15.91 11.70
C LYS A 12 24.62 -15.39 10.99
N ASN A 13 24.64 -14.13 10.55
CA ASN A 13 25.67 -13.57 9.67
C ASN A 13 26.22 -12.24 10.20
N PRO A 14 26.83 -12.21 11.40
CA PRO A 14 27.21 -10.96 12.07
C PRO A 14 28.27 -10.14 11.33
N SER A 15 29.05 -10.76 10.44
CA SER A 15 30.05 -10.08 9.60
C SER A 15 29.45 -9.33 8.40
N TYR A 16 28.16 -9.55 8.09
CA TYR A 16 27.48 -8.94 6.95
C TYR A 16 26.40 -7.98 7.42
N ARG A 17 26.22 -6.88 6.68
CA ARG A 17 25.03 -6.03 6.82
C ARG A 17 23.88 -6.64 6.04
N VAL A 18 22.76 -6.88 6.71
CA VAL A 18 21.55 -7.44 6.11
C VAL A 18 20.52 -6.33 5.98
N ILE A 19 20.20 -5.97 4.74
CA ILE A 19 19.23 -4.92 4.44
C ILE A 19 17.91 -5.57 4.02
N PHE A 20 16.86 -5.30 4.78
CA PHE A 20 15.49 -5.68 4.43
C PHE A 20 14.79 -4.54 3.70
N LEU A 21 14.17 -4.84 2.55
CA LEU A 21 13.36 -3.89 1.80
C LEU A 21 11.94 -3.86 2.40
N GLY A 22 11.67 -2.89 3.27
CA GLY A 22 10.38 -2.70 3.93
C GLY A 22 9.38 -2.01 3.00
N ILE A 23 8.74 -2.79 2.12
CA ILE A 23 7.75 -2.30 1.16
C ILE A 23 6.36 -2.79 1.56
N GLY A 24 5.37 -1.89 1.51
CA GLY A 24 3.97 -2.22 1.64
C GLY A 24 3.18 -1.13 2.36
N PHE A 25 1.99 -1.49 2.79
CA PHE A 25 1.04 -0.59 3.47
C PHE A 25 0.99 -0.88 4.98
N GLU A 26 -0.04 -0.38 5.64
CA GLU A 26 -0.32 -0.60 7.06
C GLU A 26 -0.44 -2.07 7.44
N THR A 27 -0.68 -2.98 6.48
CA THR A 27 -0.68 -4.43 6.69
C THR A 27 0.70 -5.02 7.00
N THR A 28 1.75 -4.41 6.44
CA THR A 28 3.13 -4.93 6.50
C THR A 28 3.99 -4.13 7.46
N ALA A 29 3.74 -2.84 7.60
CA ALA A 29 4.54 -1.96 8.45
C ALA A 29 4.64 -2.42 9.93
N PRO A 30 3.59 -2.98 10.58
CA PRO A 30 3.70 -3.48 11.95
C PRO A 30 4.74 -4.59 12.11
N THR A 31 4.81 -5.56 11.19
CA THR A 31 5.77 -6.67 11.32
C THR A 31 7.20 -6.20 11.10
N VAL A 32 7.40 -5.14 10.30
CA VAL A 32 8.70 -4.48 10.15
C VAL A 32 9.06 -3.69 11.41
N ALA A 33 8.13 -2.93 11.99
CA ALA A 33 8.33 -2.27 13.27
C ALA A 33 8.72 -3.28 14.36
N ALA A 34 8.03 -4.42 14.44
CA ALA A 34 8.35 -5.49 15.38
C ALA A 34 9.80 -5.97 15.22
N SER A 35 10.24 -6.20 13.97
CA SER A 35 11.60 -6.66 13.69
C SER A 35 12.68 -5.67 14.14
N ILE A 36 12.42 -4.36 14.00
CA ILE A 36 13.34 -3.30 14.46
C ILE A 36 13.43 -3.29 15.98
N LEU A 37 12.29 -3.41 16.67
CA LEU A 37 12.27 -3.47 18.14
C LEU A 37 13.00 -4.70 18.66
N MET A 38 12.75 -5.88 18.08
CA MET A 38 13.46 -7.11 18.46
C MET A 38 14.96 -6.98 18.22
N ALA A 39 15.39 -6.47 17.06
CA ALA A 39 16.80 -6.23 16.78
C ALA A 39 17.43 -5.28 17.81
N SER A 40 16.69 -4.23 18.23
CA SER A 40 17.12 -3.30 19.27
C SER A 40 17.24 -3.96 20.65
N GLU A 41 16.27 -4.76 21.05
CA GLU A 41 16.24 -5.45 22.35
C GLU A 41 17.35 -6.51 22.45
N GLU A 42 17.59 -7.23 21.35
CA GLU A 42 18.63 -8.25 21.23
C GLU A 42 20.02 -7.69 20.89
N LYS A 43 20.14 -6.37 20.67
CA LYS A 43 21.38 -5.69 20.29
C LYS A 43 22.00 -6.22 18.98
N ILE A 44 21.16 -6.61 18.02
CA ILE A 44 21.56 -6.99 16.67
C ILE A 44 21.81 -5.72 15.86
N THR A 45 23.07 -5.42 15.56
CA THR A 45 23.48 -4.13 14.97
C THR A 45 23.68 -4.16 13.46
N ASN A 46 23.66 -5.35 12.84
CA ASN A 46 23.88 -5.55 11.41
C ASN A 46 22.59 -5.70 10.59
N TYR A 47 21.42 -5.60 11.23
CA TYR A 47 20.12 -5.59 10.58
C TYR A 47 19.70 -4.15 10.26
N LEU A 48 19.34 -3.88 9.00
CA LEU A 48 18.85 -2.57 8.58
C LEU A 48 17.59 -2.73 7.72
N VAL A 49 16.78 -1.69 7.70
CA VAL A 49 15.53 -1.61 6.94
C VAL A 49 15.59 -0.39 6.04
N LEU A 50 15.35 -0.61 4.74
CA LEU A 50 15.02 0.46 3.81
C LEU A 50 13.50 0.60 3.76
N SER A 51 12.96 1.62 4.43
CA SER A 51 11.51 1.80 4.55
C SER A 51 10.91 2.47 3.30
N GLY A 52 10.30 1.66 2.45
CA GLY A 52 9.45 2.10 1.33
C GLY A 52 7.95 2.08 1.65
N HIS A 53 7.57 1.98 2.93
CA HIS A 53 6.17 1.85 3.32
C HIS A 53 5.34 3.09 3.01
N LYS A 54 4.07 2.84 2.73
CA LYS A 54 3.07 3.80 2.31
C LYS A 54 1.86 3.77 3.24
N ILE A 55 1.12 4.87 3.26
CA ILE A 55 -0.09 5.07 4.09
C ILE A 55 -1.27 5.41 3.19
N MET A 56 -2.40 4.73 3.39
CA MET A 56 -3.56 4.77 2.51
C MET A 56 -4.34 6.09 2.56
N PRO A 57 -4.77 6.62 3.73
CA PRO A 57 -5.63 7.82 3.77
C PRO A 57 -5.12 9.03 2.97
N PRO A 58 -3.83 9.43 3.03
CA PRO A 58 -3.32 10.54 2.23
C PRO A 58 -3.36 10.28 0.72
N ALA A 59 -3.13 9.04 0.29
CA ALA A 59 -3.22 8.68 -1.12
C ALA A 59 -4.68 8.68 -1.61
N MET A 60 -5.61 8.18 -0.81
CA MET A 60 -7.04 8.23 -1.11
C MET A 60 -7.53 9.67 -1.22
N ARG A 61 -7.08 10.56 -0.33
CA ARG A 61 -7.35 12.00 -0.40
C ARG A 61 -6.86 12.60 -1.73
N ALA A 62 -5.60 12.33 -2.09
CA ALA A 62 -5.03 12.83 -3.34
C ALA A 62 -5.78 12.34 -4.60
N LEU A 63 -6.36 11.13 -4.55
CA LEU A 63 -7.18 10.60 -5.65
C LEU A 63 -8.52 11.33 -5.77
N VAL A 64 -9.23 11.55 -4.65
CA VAL A 64 -10.55 12.21 -4.67
C VAL A 64 -10.47 13.72 -4.92
N GLU A 65 -9.34 14.35 -4.59
CA GLU A 65 -9.06 15.75 -4.93
C GLU A 65 -8.67 15.93 -6.41
N ASN A 66 -8.30 14.86 -7.10
CA ASN A 66 -7.98 14.92 -8.52
C ASN A 66 -9.27 14.84 -9.35
N HIS A 67 -9.72 15.99 -9.86
CA HIS A 67 -10.94 16.12 -10.68
C HIS A 67 -10.93 15.34 -12.00
N GLN A 68 -9.79 14.79 -12.44
CA GLN A 68 -9.75 13.88 -13.58
C GLN A 68 -10.29 12.49 -13.24
N ILE A 69 -10.32 12.13 -11.96
CA ILE A 69 -10.72 10.81 -11.46
C ILE A 69 -12.15 10.92 -10.93
N ARG A 70 -13.08 10.18 -11.52
CA ARG A 70 -14.48 10.13 -11.08
C ARG A 70 -14.70 8.94 -10.17
N ILE A 71 -14.92 9.22 -8.89
CA ILE A 71 -15.13 8.21 -7.84
C ILE A 71 -16.47 8.50 -7.16
N ASP A 72 -17.44 7.63 -7.39
CA ASP A 72 -18.77 7.71 -6.74
C ASP A 72 -18.82 6.90 -5.43
N GLY A 73 -17.83 6.04 -5.19
CA GLY A 73 -17.77 5.17 -4.02
C GLY A 73 -16.46 4.38 -3.97
N LEU A 74 -16.09 3.90 -2.79
CA LEU A 74 -14.83 3.18 -2.57
C LEU A 74 -15.04 1.85 -1.86
N LEU A 75 -14.53 0.78 -2.47
CA LEU A 75 -14.25 -0.47 -1.78
C LEU A 75 -12.93 -0.31 -1.03
N CYS A 76 -13.00 -0.30 0.29
CA CYS A 76 -11.86 -0.07 1.16
C CYS A 76 -11.17 -1.41 1.50
N PRO A 77 -9.82 -1.47 1.46
CA PRO A 77 -9.08 -2.72 1.57
C PRO A 77 -9.23 -3.38 2.95
N GLY A 78 -9.77 -4.59 2.99
CA GLY A 78 -10.03 -5.34 4.23
C GLY A 78 -8.81 -5.53 5.12
N HIS A 79 -7.67 -5.97 4.56
CA HIS A 79 -6.46 -6.22 5.36
C HIS A 79 -5.86 -4.94 5.96
N VAL A 80 -5.82 -3.83 5.21
CA VAL A 80 -5.38 -2.53 5.77
C VAL A 80 -6.29 -2.14 6.92
N SER A 81 -7.60 -2.28 6.70
CA SER A 81 -8.64 -1.96 7.69
C SER A 81 -8.58 -2.86 8.93
N ALA A 82 -8.10 -4.09 8.82
CA ALA A 82 -7.88 -4.95 9.98
C ALA A 82 -6.80 -4.37 10.93
N ILE A 83 -5.84 -3.63 10.38
CA ILE A 83 -4.82 -2.92 11.17
C ILE A 83 -5.34 -1.57 11.64
N THR A 84 -5.86 -0.74 10.73
CA THR A 84 -6.17 0.67 10.99
C THR A 84 -7.57 0.92 11.55
N GLY A 85 -8.47 -0.05 11.40
CA GLY A 85 -9.89 0.09 11.64
C GLY A 85 -10.62 0.72 10.46
N SER A 86 -11.95 0.65 10.46
CA SER A 86 -12.77 1.30 9.42
C SER A 86 -12.83 2.82 9.57
N LYS A 87 -12.56 3.36 10.77
CA LYS A 87 -12.65 4.79 11.06
C LYS A 87 -11.76 5.66 10.17
N ILE A 88 -10.66 5.11 9.63
CA ILE A 88 -9.72 5.88 8.81
C ILE A 88 -10.32 6.39 7.50
N TYR A 89 -11.47 5.86 7.06
CA TYR A 89 -12.14 6.27 5.83
C TYR A 89 -13.24 7.31 6.07
N GLU A 90 -13.54 7.67 7.32
CA GLU A 90 -14.66 8.58 7.64
C GLU A 90 -14.50 9.96 7.00
N PHE A 91 -13.27 10.43 6.84
CA PHE A 91 -13.00 11.70 6.18
C PHE A 91 -13.55 11.74 4.75
N LEU A 92 -13.55 10.61 4.02
CA LEU A 92 -14.07 10.53 2.65
C LEU A 92 -15.59 10.77 2.62
N ALA A 93 -16.31 10.15 3.55
CA ALA A 93 -17.75 10.32 3.67
C ALA A 93 -18.12 11.72 4.18
N ARG A 94 -17.39 12.26 5.17
CA ARG A 94 -17.69 13.53 5.83
C ARG A 94 -17.29 14.75 4.99
N GLU A 95 -16.11 14.72 4.40
CA GLU A 95 -15.52 15.88 3.70
C GLU A 95 -15.83 15.85 2.20
N TYR A 96 -15.84 14.67 1.58
CA TYR A 96 -15.99 14.52 0.12
C TYR A 96 -17.33 13.91 -0.31
N ARG A 97 -18.19 13.50 0.64
CA ARG A 97 -19.47 12.83 0.38
C ARG A 97 -19.32 11.55 -0.45
N ILE A 98 -18.18 10.86 -0.32
CA ILE A 98 -17.92 9.59 -1.01
C ILE A 98 -18.24 8.42 -0.07
N PRO A 99 -19.26 7.58 -0.37
CA PRO A 99 -19.56 6.39 0.41
C PRO A 99 -18.41 5.38 0.33
N CYS A 100 -18.14 4.74 1.45
CA CYS A 100 -17.06 3.77 1.58
C CYS A 100 -17.59 2.47 2.17
N VAL A 101 -17.15 1.33 1.66
CA VAL A 101 -17.45 0.02 2.26
C VAL A 101 -16.15 -0.76 2.42
N VAL A 102 -15.81 -1.13 3.67
CA VAL A 102 -14.71 -2.05 3.93
C VAL A 102 -15.14 -3.45 3.53
N ALA A 103 -14.44 -4.01 2.55
CA ALA A 103 -14.76 -5.28 1.94
C ALA A 103 -13.75 -6.37 2.31
N GLY A 104 -14.23 -7.61 2.42
CA GLY A 104 -13.37 -8.79 2.39
C GLY A 104 -12.85 -9.10 0.98
N PHE A 105 -12.33 -10.31 0.80
CA PHE A 105 -11.69 -10.74 -0.45
C PHE A 105 -12.38 -11.93 -1.11
N GLU A 106 -13.41 -12.50 -0.46
CA GLU A 106 -14.23 -13.53 -1.09
C GLU A 106 -15.17 -12.90 -2.12
N PRO A 107 -15.55 -13.62 -3.19
CA PRO A 107 -16.45 -13.07 -4.21
C PRO A 107 -17.75 -12.50 -3.63
N LEU A 108 -18.32 -13.14 -2.60
CA LEU A 108 -19.53 -12.66 -1.94
C LEU A 108 -19.31 -11.40 -1.11
N ASP A 109 -18.14 -11.23 -0.48
CA ASP A 109 -17.79 -10.00 0.25
C ASP A 109 -17.80 -8.80 -0.71
N ILE A 110 -17.21 -8.99 -1.90
CA ILE A 110 -17.11 -7.97 -2.93
C ILE A 110 -18.51 -7.63 -3.47
N LEU A 111 -19.32 -8.64 -3.80
CA LEU A 111 -20.68 -8.43 -4.32
C LEU A 111 -21.57 -7.72 -3.30
N GLU A 112 -21.52 -8.12 -2.03
CA GLU A 112 -22.29 -7.47 -0.97
C GLU A 112 -21.81 -6.03 -0.73
N SER A 113 -20.50 -5.79 -0.76
CA SER A 113 -19.94 -4.44 -0.62
C SER A 113 -20.35 -3.51 -1.76
N ILE A 114 -20.41 -4.02 -2.99
CA ILE A 114 -20.95 -3.29 -4.15
C ILE A 114 -22.44 -2.98 -3.94
N ARG A 115 -23.23 -3.95 -3.48
CA ARG A 115 -24.66 -3.75 -3.19
C ARG A 115 -24.88 -2.65 -2.13
N LEU A 116 -24.07 -2.63 -1.08
CA LEU A 116 -24.09 -1.60 -0.03
C LEU A 116 -23.72 -0.22 -0.57
N LEU A 117 -22.65 -0.12 -1.38
CA LEU A 117 -22.25 1.13 -2.03
C LEU A 117 -23.37 1.68 -2.93
N LEU A 118 -23.95 0.84 -3.80
CA LEU A 118 -25.03 1.25 -4.69
C LEU A 118 -26.27 1.71 -3.93
N GLY A 119 -26.58 1.07 -2.78
CA GLY A 119 -27.66 1.51 -1.90
C GLY A 119 -27.44 2.91 -1.31
N GLN A 120 -26.22 3.21 -0.88
CA GLN A 120 -25.84 4.54 -0.40
C GLN A 120 -25.92 5.59 -1.52
N ILE A 121 -25.35 5.29 -2.69
CA ILE A 121 -25.38 6.19 -3.86
C ILE A 121 -26.82 6.49 -4.27
N LYS A 122 -27.68 5.46 -4.40
CA LYS A 122 -29.10 5.62 -4.76
C LYS A 122 -29.88 6.47 -3.76
N SER A 123 -29.50 6.44 -2.48
CA SER A 123 -30.17 7.20 -1.41
C SER A 123 -29.55 8.56 -1.12
N GLY A 124 -28.50 8.97 -1.86
CA GLY A 124 -27.78 10.22 -1.62
C GLY A 124 -27.04 10.26 -0.28
N GLN A 125 -26.73 9.10 0.29
CA GLN A 125 -26.04 8.96 1.56
C GLN A 125 -24.56 8.67 1.34
N ALA A 126 -23.73 9.14 2.27
CA ALA A 126 -22.32 8.83 2.32
C ALA A 126 -21.93 8.51 3.76
N ARG A 127 -21.61 7.25 4.01
CA ARG A 127 -21.09 6.73 5.28
C ARG A 127 -20.04 5.66 5.00
N VAL A 128 -19.27 5.34 6.04
CA VAL A 128 -18.39 4.17 6.03
C VAL A 128 -19.19 2.99 6.57
N GLU A 129 -19.36 1.95 5.75
CA GLU A 129 -19.88 0.66 6.22
C GLU A 129 -18.74 -0.36 6.30
N ASN A 130 -18.91 -1.32 7.20
CA ASN A 130 -17.99 -2.43 7.35
C ASN A 130 -18.76 -3.71 7.02
N GLU A 131 -18.52 -4.26 5.83
CA GLU A 131 -19.00 -5.57 5.40
C GLU A 131 -18.11 -6.66 6.02
N TYR A 132 -16.80 -6.41 6.07
CA TYR A 132 -15.80 -7.35 6.58
C TYR A 132 -15.71 -7.44 8.13
N ARG A 133 -16.86 -7.44 8.81
CA ARG A 133 -16.99 -7.39 10.29
C ARG A 133 -16.32 -8.55 11.02
N ARG A 134 -16.15 -9.69 10.33
CA ARG A 134 -15.48 -10.87 10.88
C ARG A 134 -13.98 -10.66 11.12
N ALA A 135 -13.36 -9.67 10.48
CA ALA A 135 -11.93 -9.39 10.59
C ALA A 135 -11.62 -7.93 10.96
N VAL A 136 -12.55 -7.00 10.74
CA VAL A 136 -12.33 -5.56 10.90
C VAL A 136 -13.22 -5.00 12.00
N THR A 137 -12.62 -4.28 12.94
CA THR A 137 -13.33 -3.46 13.93
C THR A 137 -13.28 -1.98 13.55
N TYR A 138 -14.05 -1.14 14.24
CA TYR A 138 -14.01 0.30 14.02
C TYR A 138 -12.63 0.91 14.30
N GLU A 139 -12.01 0.49 15.41
CA GLU A 139 -10.72 0.98 15.89
C GLU A 139 -9.51 0.29 15.24
N GLY A 140 -9.70 -0.92 14.70
CA GLY A 140 -8.62 -1.76 14.17
C GLY A 140 -7.80 -2.43 15.26
N ASN A 141 -6.57 -2.80 14.90
CA ASN A 141 -5.61 -3.40 15.81
C ASN A 141 -4.77 -2.32 16.51
N LEU A 142 -5.21 -1.90 17.69
CA LEU A 142 -4.55 -0.85 18.47
C LEU A 142 -3.10 -1.19 18.83
N LYS A 143 -2.77 -2.47 19.07
CA LYS A 143 -1.39 -2.88 19.38
C LYS A 143 -0.47 -2.69 18.18
N ALA A 144 -0.95 -3.06 16.98
CA ALA A 144 -0.19 -2.87 15.74
C ALA A 144 0.01 -1.38 15.42
N GLN A 145 -1.02 -0.55 15.66
CA GLN A 145 -0.92 0.90 15.48
C GLN A 145 0.11 1.52 16.44
N GLN A 146 0.06 1.17 17.73
CA GLN A 146 1.04 1.64 18.72
C GLN A 146 2.48 1.24 18.37
N LEU A 147 2.65 0.02 17.86
CA LEU A 147 3.94 -0.49 17.40
C LEU A 147 4.50 0.34 16.24
N MET A 148 3.65 0.62 15.24
CA MET A 148 4.01 1.49 14.12
C MET A 148 4.36 2.90 14.60
N GLU A 149 3.54 3.49 15.49
CA GLU A 149 3.78 4.83 16.04
C GLU A 149 5.09 4.93 16.81
N ARG A 150 5.49 3.86 17.52
CA ARG A 150 6.75 3.80 18.26
C ARG A 150 7.96 3.84 17.32
N VAL A 151 7.92 3.13 16.20
CA VAL A 151 9.08 2.97 15.31
C VAL A 151 9.11 3.99 14.17
N PHE A 152 7.95 4.38 13.66
CA PHE A 152 7.84 5.21 12.47
C PHE A 152 7.25 6.59 12.75
N THR A 153 7.63 7.55 11.90
CA THR A 153 6.99 8.85 11.75
C THR A 153 6.56 9.04 10.30
N LYS A 154 5.58 9.90 10.06
CA LYS A 154 5.09 10.18 8.70
C LYS A 154 6.09 11.02 7.92
N GLN A 155 6.21 10.77 6.62
CA GLN A 155 6.99 11.59 5.69
C GLN A 155 6.26 11.80 4.37
N THR A 156 6.65 12.84 3.64
CA THR A 156 6.27 13.01 2.23
C THR A 156 7.01 11.98 1.39
N THR A 157 6.31 11.32 0.47
CA THR A 157 6.94 10.32 -0.41
C THR A 157 6.27 10.29 -1.78
N SER A 158 7.01 9.85 -2.79
CA SER A 158 6.55 9.77 -4.18
C SER A 158 5.72 8.52 -4.43
N TRP A 159 4.53 8.68 -4.98
CA TRP A 159 3.65 7.60 -5.44
C TRP A 159 3.66 7.55 -6.96
N ARG A 160 3.89 6.36 -7.51
CA ARG A 160 3.93 6.15 -8.95
C ARG A 160 2.58 6.53 -9.57
N GLY A 161 2.60 7.42 -10.56
CA GLY A 161 1.39 7.90 -11.25
C GLY A 161 0.63 9.01 -10.54
N ILE A 162 0.89 9.27 -9.25
CA ILE A 162 0.18 10.31 -8.47
C ILE A 162 1.11 11.49 -8.15
N GLY A 163 2.38 11.23 -7.84
CA GLY A 163 3.36 12.26 -7.47
C GLY A 163 3.74 12.24 -5.99
N LYS A 164 4.36 13.31 -5.50
CA LYS A 164 4.74 13.44 -4.08
C LYS A 164 3.52 13.76 -3.24
N ILE A 165 3.19 12.89 -2.29
CA ILE A 165 2.02 13.06 -1.41
C ILE A 165 2.50 13.31 0.02
N PRO A 166 2.13 14.44 0.66
CA PRO A 166 2.49 14.73 2.05
C PRO A 166 2.01 13.64 3.00
N GLN A 167 2.82 13.34 4.02
CA GLN A 167 2.49 12.43 5.12
C GLN A 167 2.03 11.01 4.69
N SER A 168 2.37 10.58 3.48
CA SER A 168 1.90 9.34 2.86
C SER A 168 2.89 8.18 2.94
N GLY A 169 4.03 8.38 3.57
CA GLY A 169 5.06 7.36 3.77
C GLY A 169 5.49 7.26 5.24
N LEU A 170 6.21 6.20 5.57
CA LEU A 170 6.76 5.98 6.90
C LEU A 170 8.28 6.07 6.87
N LYS A 171 8.83 6.93 7.72
CA LYS A 171 10.25 7.05 8.01
C LYS A 171 10.55 6.45 9.37
N ILE A 172 11.67 5.75 9.53
CA ILE A 172 12.11 5.25 10.83
C ILE A 172 12.47 6.45 11.72
N ARG A 173 12.03 6.43 12.98
CA ARG A 173 12.30 7.52 13.93
C ARG A 173 13.77 7.56 14.33
N GLN A 174 14.21 8.74 14.78
CA GLN A 174 15.60 8.97 15.19
C GLN A 174 16.09 7.99 16.27
N ASN A 175 15.23 7.60 17.22
CA ASN A 175 15.58 6.64 18.27
C ASN A 175 15.94 5.24 17.72
N TYR A 176 15.60 4.96 16.46
CA TYR A 176 15.88 3.72 15.75
C TYR A 176 16.75 3.96 14.50
N ALA A 177 17.43 5.10 14.40
CA ALA A 177 18.21 5.49 13.22
C ALA A 177 19.37 4.54 12.89
N SER A 178 19.83 3.72 13.85
CA SER A 178 20.82 2.65 13.60
C SER A 178 20.29 1.57 12.66
N PHE A 179 18.96 1.40 12.59
CA PHE A 179 18.28 0.42 11.74
C PHE A 179 17.81 1.02 10.41
N ASP A 180 17.94 2.33 10.21
CA ASP A 180 17.47 3.02 9.01
C ASP A 180 18.59 3.09 7.96
N VAL A 181 18.38 2.45 6.81
CA VAL A 181 19.34 2.49 5.70
C VAL A 181 19.59 3.92 5.24
N GLU A 182 18.57 4.78 5.15
CA GLU A 182 18.75 6.15 4.64
C GLU A 182 19.54 7.02 5.63
N ALA A 183 19.47 6.72 6.93
CA ALA A 183 20.25 7.40 7.96
C ALA A 183 21.71 6.89 8.02
N GLN A 184 21.91 5.58 7.84
CA GLN A 184 23.25 4.97 7.88
C GLN A 184 24.03 5.17 6.58
N PHE A 185 23.33 5.35 5.46
CA PHE A 185 23.91 5.47 4.12
C PHE A 185 23.25 6.63 3.36
N PRO A 186 23.66 7.88 3.60
CA PRO A 186 23.17 9.04 2.86
C PRO A 186 23.71 8.99 1.42
N ILE A 187 22.98 8.32 0.54
CA ILE A 187 23.33 8.15 -0.87
C ILE A 187 22.41 9.04 -1.71
N GLU A 188 23.00 9.76 -2.67
CA GLU A 188 22.23 10.48 -3.67
C GLU A 188 21.77 9.50 -4.77
N VAL A 189 20.45 9.29 -4.84
CA VAL A 189 19.84 8.40 -5.84
C VAL A 189 19.26 9.25 -6.97
N LYS A 190 19.69 8.96 -8.20
CA LYS A 190 19.10 9.59 -9.39
C LYS A 190 17.65 9.15 -9.54
N GLU A 191 16.77 10.08 -9.93
CA GLU A 191 15.40 9.73 -10.25
C GLU A 191 15.37 8.73 -11.42
N SER A 192 14.62 7.65 -11.25
CA SER A 192 14.41 6.66 -12.31
C SER A 192 13.28 7.11 -13.22
N GLU A 193 13.52 7.15 -14.52
CA GLU A 193 12.47 7.39 -15.50
C GLU A 193 11.61 6.13 -15.70
N ASN A 194 10.32 6.32 -16.01
CA ASN A 194 9.48 5.22 -16.42
C ASN A 194 9.87 4.77 -17.83
N TYR A 195 9.69 3.48 -18.13
CA TYR A 195 9.91 2.97 -19.48
C TYR A 195 9.06 3.75 -20.51
N PRO A 196 9.65 4.26 -21.61
CA PRO A 196 8.92 5.03 -22.61
C PRO A 196 7.68 4.30 -23.13
N GLY A 197 6.52 4.98 -23.11
CA GLY A 197 5.23 4.42 -23.51
C GLY A 197 4.50 3.60 -22.44
N CYS A 198 5.08 3.37 -21.27
CA CYS A 198 4.38 2.72 -20.16
C CYS A 198 3.36 3.66 -19.51
N ILE A 199 2.08 3.29 -19.54
CA ILE A 199 0.98 4.06 -18.91
C ILE A 199 0.58 3.52 -17.52
N CYS A 200 1.48 2.83 -16.81
CA CYS A 200 1.16 2.25 -15.49
C CYS A 200 0.68 3.31 -14.48
N GLY A 201 1.12 4.56 -14.59
CA GLY A 201 0.61 5.65 -13.75
C GLY A 201 -0.87 5.98 -13.98
N ASP A 202 -1.37 5.87 -15.21
CA ASP A 202 -2.80 6.08 -15.53
C ASP A 202 -3.64 4.90 -15.04
N ILE A 203 -3.10 3.69 -15.16
CA ILE A 203 -3.74 2.46 -14.69
C ILE A 203 -3.88 2.48 -13.16
N LEU A 204 -2.82 2.88 -12.43
CA LEU A 204 -2.86 3.00 -10.97
C LEU A 204 -3.87 4.05 -10.48
N ARG A 205 -4.14 5.08 -11.28
CA ARG A 205 -5.16 6.10 -10.99
C ARG A 205 -6.57 5.68 -11.40
N GLY A 206 -6.74 4.54 -12.07
CA GLY A 206 -8.02 4.10 -12.62
C GLY A 206 -8.51 4.91 -13.82
N LEU A 207 -7.63 5.68 -14.47
CA LEU A 207 -7.99 6.46 -15.67
C LEU A 207 -7.99 5.60 -16.95
N LYS A 208 -7.22 4.52 -16.94
CA LYS A 208 -7.06 3.56 -18.04
C LYS A 208 -6.97 2.15 -17.49
N THR A 209 -7.20 1.17 -18.36
CA THR A 209 -7.05 -0.26 -18.07
C THR A 209 -5.83 -0.83 -18.79
N PRO A 210 -5.31 -2.01 -18.39
CA PRO A 210 -4.16 -2.61 -19.06
C PRO A 210 -4.29 -2.77 -20.59
N PRO A 211 -5.46 -3.14 -21.17
CA PRO A 211 -5.65 -3.15 -22.62
C PRO A 211 -5.44 -1.81 -23.34
N ASP A 212 -5.60 -0.66 -22.64
CA ASP A 212 -5.34 0.67 -23.21
C ASP A 212 -3.83 0.95 -23.37
N CYS A 213 -2.96 0.10 -22.81
CA CYS A 213 -1.51 0.24 -22.91
C CYS A 213 -1.00 -0.46 -24.17
N SER A 214 -0.36 0.31 -25.07
CA SER A 214 0.19 -0.23 -26.32
C SER A 214 1.27 -1.30 -26.12
N LEU A 215 1.87 -1.37 -24.92
CA LEU A 215 2.90 -2.35 -24.57
C LEU A 215 2.32 -3.66 -23.99
N PHE A 216 1.11 -3.64 -23.45
CA PHE A 216 0.51 -4.75 -22.71
C PHE A 216 0.27 -5.97 -23.61
N LYS A 217 0.66 -7.17 -23.13
CA LYS A 217 0.60 -8.45 -23.87
C LYS A 217 1.38 -8.51 -25.19
N LYS A 218 2.06 -7.43 -25.59
CA LYS A 218 2.95 -7.39 -26.77
C LYS A 218 4.39 -7.56 -26.33
N VAL A 219 4.97 -6.48 -25.82
CA VAL A 219 6.36 -6.46 -25.33
C VAL A 219 6.45 -6.46 -23.81
N CYS A 220 5.38 -6.08 -23.10
CA CYS A 220 5.29 -6.13 -21.65
C CYS A 220 4.51 -7.37 -21.22
N SER A 221 5.17 -8.29 -20.52
CA SER A 221 4.62 -9.55 -20.02
C SER A 221 5.19 -9.89 -18.63
N PRO A 222 4.66 -10.89 -17.89
CA PRO A 222 5.23 -11.30 -16.62
C PRO A 222 6.69 -11.78 -16.71
N SER A 223 7.08 -12.40 -17.83
CA SER A 223 8.47 -12.82 -18.08
C SER A 223 9.37 -11.68 -18.56
N HIS A 224 8.79 -10.61 -19.13
CA HIS A 224 9.50 -9.41 -19.54
C HIS A 224 8.73 -8.14 -19.14
N PRO A 225 8.71 -7.79 -17.83
CA PRO A 225 7.89 -6.70 -17.34
C PRO A 225 8.58 -5.34 -17.57
N LEU A 226 7.88 -4.43 -18.25
CA LEU A 226 8.38 -3.06 -18.52
C LEU A 226 7.92 -2.03 -17.49
N GLY A 227 6.89 -2.33 -16.70
CA GLY A 227 6.33 -1.41 -15.70
C GLY A 227 5.96 -2.14 -14.41
N ALA A 228 5.96 -1.41 -13.29
CA ALA A 228 5.71 -2.00 -11.97
C ALA A 228 4.37 -2.74 -11.85
N CYS A 229 3.35 -2.29 -12.59
CA CYS A 229 2.05 -2.94 -12.66
C CYS A 229 2.08 -4.37 -13.23
N MET A 230 3.14 -4.75 -13.96
CA MET A 230 3.37 -6.10 -14.51
C MET A 230 4.36 -6.91 -13.66
N VAL A 231 5.26 -6.26 -12.92
CA VAL A 231 6.23 -6.93 -12.03
C VAL A 231 5.55 -7.51 -10.79
N SER A 232 4.64 -6.75 -10.19
CA SER A 232 3.99 -7.14 -8.94
C SER A 232 2.89 -8.18 -9.17
N SER A 233 2.81 -9.19 -8.32
CA SER A 233 1.70 -10.15 -8.28
C SER A 233 0.37 -9.48 -7.92
N GLU A 234 0.41 -8.34 -7.21
CA GLU A 234 -0.76 -7.51 -6.89
C GLU A 234 -1.00 -6.43 -7.97
N GLY A 235 -0.15 -6.36 -9.00
CA GLY A 235 -0.23 -5.35 -10.04
C GLY A 235 -1.42 -5.60 -10.98
N THR A 236 -2.16 -4.54 -11.28
CA THR A 236 -3.34 -4.61 -12.15
C THR A 236 -3.02 -5.20 -13.53
N CYS A 237 -1.86 -4.89 -14.12
CA CYS A 237 -1.48 -5.47 -15.41
C CYS A 237 -1.19 -6.96 -15.29
N ALA A 238 -0.47 -7.41 -14.26
CA ALA A 238 -0.22 -8.83 -14.05
C ALA A 238 -1.52 -9.61 -13.82
N ALA A 239 -2.46 -9.06 -13.04
CA ALA A 239 -3.78 -9.65 -12.82
C ALA A 239 -4.59 -9.76 -14.12
N TYR A 240 -4.67 -8.68 -14.91
CA TYR A 240 -5.31 -8.72 -16.23
C TYR A 240 -4.63 -9.74 -17.16
N TYR A 241 -3.29 -9.79 -17.19
CA TYR A 241 -2.57 -10.74 -18.04
C TYR A 241 -2.96 -12.18 -17.71
N LYS A 242 -3.05 -12.51 -16.41
CA LYS A 242 -3.32 -13.86 -15.92
C LYS A 242 -4.78 -14.31 -16.13
N TYR A 243 -5.74 -13.41 -15.92
CA TYR A 243 -7.16 -13.79 -15.82
C TYR A 243 -8.03 -13.26 -16.96
N HIS A 244 -7.60 -12.21 -17.66
CA HIS A 244 -8.36 -11.66 -18.79
C HIS A 244 -7.96 -12.42 -20.06
N GLN A 245 -8.74 -13.44 -20.42
CA GLN A 245 -8.72 -14.00 -21.76
C GLN A 245 -9.54 -13.08 -22.66
N GLU A 246 -9.03 -12.76 -23.85
CA GLU A 246 -9.85 -12.11 -24.88
C GLU A 246 -10.98 -13.09 -25.21
N GLU A 247 -12.24 -12.66 -25.07
CA GLU A 247 -13.35 -13.43 -25.63
C GLU A 247 -13.11 -13.57 -27.15
N PRO A 248 -13.24 -14.78 -27.72
CA PRO A 248 -13.03 -15.01 -29.14
C PRO A 248 -14.00 -14.25 -30.04
#